data_AF-Q0ICW8-F1
#
_entry.id   AF-Q0ICW8-F1
#
_cell.length_a   1.000
_cell.length_b   1.000
_cell.length_c   1.000
_cell.angle_alpha   90.00
_cell.angle_beta   90.00
_cell.angle_gamma   90.00
#
_symmetry.space_group_name_H-M   'P 1'
#
loop_
_entity.id
_entity.type
_entity.pdbx_description
1 polymer ?
#
loop_
_entity_poly.entity_id
_entity_poly.type
_entity_poly.pdbx_seq_one_letter_code
_entity_poly.pdbx_strand_id
1 'polypeptide(L)'
;MDCSPSLRLSPLILILLSSMLIFQMKGSADPNLKVGRYETDTKKCSFIDSTQKIAACITLQLKGRSPSVVAVRLIGHGTTKNSRRQLTFVTFTTQGESPLKCSTGTCRLDAGSWQSKVSSVAEASFNPNGIATGLPKAWAAKNGECSLKNRVLRCSALHFNGEIYKAEAYL
;
A
#
# COMPACT_ATOMS: atom_id res chain seq x y z
N MET A 1 28.76 36.74 -57.39
CA MET A 1 27.34 36.55 -57.08
C MET A 1 26.84 35.43 -57.97
N ASP A 2 26.46 34.22 -57.56
CA ASP A 2 26.48 33.52 -56.28
C ASP A 2 26.54 32.02 -56.64
N CYS A 3 27.55 31.29 -56.19
CA CYS A 3 27.59 29.83 -56.30
C CYS A 3 27.10 29.23 -54.98
N SER A 4 25.89 28.67 -55.00
CA SER A 4 25.35 27.88 -53.90
C SER A 4 26.10 26.54 -53.80
N PRO A 5 26.62 26.13 -52.62
CA PRO A 5 27.14 24.79 -52.45
C PRO A 5 26.00 23.86 -52.05
N SER A 6 25.65 22.93 -52.94
CA SER A 6 24.79 21.80 -52.63
C SER A 6 25.52 20.85 -51.68
N LEU A 7 25.19 20.92 -50.39
CA LEU A 7 25.61 19.97 -49.35
C LEU A 7 25.01 18.59 -49.67
N ARG A 8 25.80 17.69 -50.24
CA ARG A 8 25.45 16.27 -50.36
C ARG A 8 25.69 15.59 -49.01
N LEU A 9 24.64 15.39 -48.23
CA LEU A 9 24.67 14.53 -47.05
C LEU A 9 25.00 13.10 -47.50
N SER A 10 26.14 12.58 -47.05
CA SER A 10 26.57 11.22 -47.31
C SER A 10 25.66 10.22 -46.57
N PRO A 11 25.17 9.15 -47.23
CA PRO A 11 24.29 8.16 -46.60
C PRO A 11 24.96 7.38 -45.47
N LEU A 12 26.30 7.43 -45.37
CA LEU A 12 27.05 6.81 -44.26
C LEU A 12 26.76 7.47 -42.90
N ILE A 13 26.47 8.77 -42.87
CA ILE A 13 26.23 9.50 -41.61
C ILE A 13 24.87 9.13 -41.02
N LEU A 14 23.87 8.83 -41.86
CA LEU A 14 22.54 8.41 -41.40
C LEU A 14 22.57 7.02 -40.72
N ILE A 15 23.43 6.11 -41.20
CA ILE A 15 23.53 4.75 -40.69
C ILE A 15 24.20 4.74 -39.31
N LEU A 16 25.21 5.59 -39.08
CA LEU A 16 25.91 5.69 -37.79
C LEU A 16 25.04 6.27 -36.66
N LEU A 17 24.09 7.16 -36.94
CA LEU A 17 23.14 7.66 -35.92
C LEU A 17 22.06 6.63 -35.54
N SER A 18 21.77 5.65 -36.38
CA SER A 18 20.73 4.65 -36.12
C SER A 18 21.16 3.53 -35.16
N SER A 19 22.46 3.37 -34.89
CA SER A 19 22.98 2.27 -34.05
C SER A 19 22.89 2.53 -32.54
N MET A 20 22.64 3.77 -32.11
CA MET A 20 22.63 4.16 -30.69
C MET A 20 21.29 3.89 -29.95
N LEU A 21 20.26 3.36 -30.64
CA LEU A 21 18.91 3.19 -30.06
C LEU A 21 18.58 1.78 -29.56
N ILE A 22 19.53 0.84 -29.56
CA ILE A 22 19.28 -0.56 -29.18
C ILE A 22 20.01 -0.95 -27.88
N PHE A 23 19.98 -0.09 -26.87
CA PHE A 23 20.08 -0.57 -25.49
C PHE A 23 18.68 -0.75 -24.95
N GLN A 24 18.08 -1.90 -25.27
CA GLN A 24 16.94 -2.42 -24.50
C GLN A 24 17.47 -2.72 -23.09
N MET A 25 17.37 -1.74 -22.18
CA MET A 25 17.56 -1.97 -20.76
C MET A 25 16.53 -3.01 -20.31
N LYS A 26 16.94 -4.28 -20.21
CA LYS A 26 16.16 -5.30 -19.51
C LYS A 26 16.07 -4.86 -18.05
N GLY A 27 14.94 -4.25 -17.69
CA GLY A 27 14.61 -3.97 -16.30
C GLY A 27 14.52 -5.30 -15.56
N SER A 28 15.54 -5.63 -14.78
CA SER A 28 15.49 -6.74 -13.82
C SER A 28 14.64 -6.28 -12.64
N ALA A 29 13.35 -6.61 -12.65
CA ALA A 29 12.54 -6.49 -11.45
C ALA A 29 13.01 -7.56 -10.46
N ASP A 30 13.53 -7.14 -9.30
CA ASP A 30 13.90 -8.09 -8.25
C ASP A 30 12.65 -8.90 -7.85
N PRO A 31 12.66 -10.23 -8.06
CA PRO A 31 11.50 -11.09 -7.82
C PRO A 31 11.09 -11.15 -6.34
N ASN A 32 11.93 -10.65 -5.43
CA ASN A 32 11.69 -10.58 -3.99
C ASN A 32 11.23 -9.20 -3.50
N LEU A 33 10.75 -8.31 -4.39
CA LEU A 33 10.12 -7.08 -3.92
C LEU A 33 8.97 -7.44 -2.96
N LYS A 34 9.05 -6.95 -1.72
CA LYS A 34 8.00 -7.09 -0.68
C LYS A 34 6.77 -6.22 -1.00
N VAL A 35 6.44 -6.10 -2.28
CA VAL A 35 5.35 -5.32 -2.84
C VAL A 35 4.29 -6.28 -3.33
N GLY A 36 3.06 -6.04 -2.89
CA GLY A 36 1.93 -6.88 -3.24
C GLY A 36 0.87 -6.85 -2.15
N ARG A 37 -0.07 -7.80 -2.23
CA ARG A 37 -1.23 -7.85 -1.34
C ARG A 37 -1.42 -9.24 -0.76
N TYR A 38 -1.65 -9.28 0.55
CA TYR A 38 -2.25 -10.38 1.28
C TYR A 38 -3.64 -9.94 1.74
N GLU A 39 -4.65 -10.79 1.59
CA GLU A 39 -6.03 -10.53 1.98
C GLU A 39 -6.65 -11.80 2.54
N THR A 40 -7.41 -11.67 3.62
CA THR A 40 -8.11 -12.79 4.26
C THR A 40 -9.36 -12.30 4.97
N ASP A 41 -10.37 -13.17 5.05
CA ASP A 41 -11.45 -12.99 5.98
C ASP A 41 -10.98 -13.25 7.42
N THR A 42 -11.66 -12.63 8.36
CA THR A 42 -11.31 -12.65 9.78
C THR A 42 -12.43 -13.29 10.58
N LYS A 43 -12.06 -14.05 11.63
CA LYS A 43 -13.05 -14.69 12.52
C LYS A 43 -13.72 -13.67 13.43
N LYS A 44 -12.93 -12.71 13.90
CA LYS A 44 -13.34 -11.57 14.72
C LYS A 44 -12.51 -10.38 14.28
N CYS A 45 -13.13 -9.24 14.06
CA CYS A 45 -12.42 -8.04 13.69
C CYS A 45 -13.21 -6.80 14.10
N SER A 46 -12.52 -5.82 14.67
CA SER A 46 -13.13 -4.52 14.97
C SER A 46 -12.11 -3.38 14.86
N PHE A 47 -12.61 -2.17 14.66
CA PHE A 47 -11.80 -0.96 14.71
C PHE A 47 -12.58 0.25 15.24
N ILE A 48 -11.84 1.21 15.81
CA ILE A 48 -12.32 2.53 16.22
C ILE A 48 -11.96 3.53 15.12
N ASP A 49 -12.97 4.21 14.59
CA ASP A 49 -12.84 5.21 13.52
C ASP A 49 -12.80 6.65 14.05
N SER A 50 -12.81 7.61 13.14
CA SER A 50 -12.82 9.05 13.41
C SER A 50 -14.06 9.53 14.17
N THR A 51 -15.15 8.76 14.15
CA THR A 51 -16.34 9.03 14.98
C THR A 51 -16.18 8.53 16.42
N GLN A 52 -15.01 7.97 16.75
CA GLN A 52 -14.68 7.35 18.03
C GLN A 52 -15.63 6.22 18.41
N LYS A 53 -16.21 5.55 17.40
CA LYS A 53 -17.09 4.40 17.58
C LYS A 53 -16.42 3.12 17.11
N ILE A 54 -16.73 2.03 17.82
CA ILE A 54 -16.32 0.69 17.41
C ILE A 54 -17.20 0.25 16.25
N ALA A 55 -16.59 -0.29 15.20
CA ALA A 55 -17.30 -1.05 14.18
C ALA A 55 -16.64 -2.39 13.91
N ALA A 56 -17.47 -3.33 13.49
CA ALA A 56 -17.00 -4.63 13.00
C ALA A 56 -16.32 -4.49 11.63
N CYS A 57 -15.30 -5.31 11.42
CA CYS A 57 -14.73 -5.59 10.11
C CYS A 57 -14.88 -7.08 9.80
N ILE A 58 -14.72 -7.43 8.53
CA ILE A 58 -14.80 -8.82 8.06
C ILE A 58 -13.53 -9.23 7.33
N THR A 59 -12.82 -8.30 6.70
CA THR A 59 -11.63 -8.58 5.91
C THR A 59 -10.43 -7.80 6.44
N LEU A 60 -9.30 -8.49 6.58
CA LEU A 60 -7.98 -7.90 6.77
C LEU A 60 -7.23 -7.93 5.45
N GLN A 61 -6.65 -6.80 5.07
CA GLN A 61 -5.74 -6.69 3.95
C GLN A 61 -4.40 -6.09 4.41
N LEU A 62 -3.30 -6.76 4.09
CA LEU A 62 -1.95 -6.24 4.26
C LEU A 62 -1.36 -5.97 2.87
N LYS A 63 -1.00 -4.72 2.61
CA LYS A 63 -0.41 -4.33 1.32
C LYS A 63 1.01 -3.83 1.54
N GLY A 64 1.98 -4.62 1.10
CA GLY A 64 3.38 -4.20 1.02
C GLY A 64 3.54 -3.15 -0.06
N ARG A 65 4.07 -1.98 0.30
CA ARG A 65 4.33 -0.86 -0.63
C ARG A 65 5.82 -0.72 -0.95
N SER A 66 6.67 -1.14 -0.03
CA SER A 66 8.11 -1.24 -0.16
C SER A 66 8.62 -2.27 0.87
N PRO A 67 9.93 -2.57 0.91
CA PRO A 67 10.50 -3.41 1.96
C PRO A 67 10.18 -2.95 3.40
N SER A 68 9.97 -1.64 3.59
CA SER A 68 9.79 -1.01 4.91
C SER A 68 8.40 -0.43 5.16
N VAL A 69 7.49 -0.49 4.18
CA VAL A 69 6.16 0.13 4.29
C VAL A 69 5.07 -0.89 4.05
N VAL A 70 4.18 -1.03 5.02
CA VAL A 70 3.01 -1.91 4.97
C VAL A 70 1.77 -1.10 5.28
N ALA A 71 0.76 -1.17 4.42
CA ALA A 71 -0.57 -0.66 4.73
C ALA A 71 -1.42 -1.80 5.30
N VAL A 72 -1.84 -1.65 6.55
CA VAL A 72 -2.77 -2.54 7.24
C VAL A 72 -4.18 -1.99 7.07
N ARG A 73 -5.05 -2.69 6.36
CA ARG A 73 -6.40 -2.23 6.05
C ARG A 73 -7.44 -3.19 6.63
N LEU A 74 -8.35 -2.65 7.44
CA LEU A 74 -9.51 -3.36 7.95
C LEU A 74 -10.72 -2.91 7.16
N ILE A 75 -11.51 -3.85 6.66
CA ILE A 75 -12.67 -3.58 5.80
C ILE A 75 -13.91 -4.12 6.47
N GLY A 76 -14.89 -3.25 6.70
CA GLY A 76 -16.19 -3.57 7.27
C GLY A 76 -17.34 -3.15 6.38
N HIS A 77 -18.56 -3.48 6.80
CA HIS A 77 -19.78 -3.00 6.17
C HIS A 77 -19.94 -1.50 6.41
N GLY A 78 -20.30 -0.75 5.37
CA GLY A 78 -20.68 0.66 5.52
C GLY A 78 -22.10 0.81 6.06
N THR A 79 -22.63 2.03 5.99
CA THR A 79 -23.94 2.38 6.56
C THR A 79 -25.13 1.87 5.76
N THR A 80 -24.93 1.53 4.48
CA THR A 80 -25.97 0.99 3.59
C THR A 80 -25.64 -0.43 3.14
N LYS A 81 -26.65 -1.20 2.71
CA LYS A 81 -26.47 -2.59 2.26
C LYS A 81 -25.40 -2.67 1.17
N ASN A 82 -24.46 -3.62 1.29
CA ASN A 82 -23.32 -3.84 0.38
C ASN A 82 -22.30 -2.69 0.28
N SER A 83 -22.52 -1.55 0.93
CA SER A 83 -21.50 -0.52 1.06
C SER A 83 -20.35 -1.00 1.97
N ARG A 84 -19.18 -0.37 1.84
CA ARG A 84 -17.98 -0.72 2.61
C ARG A 84 -17.37 0.50 3.25
N ARG A 85 -16.80 0.31 4.44
CA ARG A 85 -15.95 1.26 5.14
C ARG A 85 -14.61 0.61 5.40
N GLN A 86 -13.56 1.41 5.44
CA GLN A 86 -12.22 0.89 5.66
C GLN A 86 -11.39 1.85 6.50
N LEU A 87 -10.63 1.28 7.43
CA LEU A 87 -9.62 1.96 8.22
C LEU A 87 -8.25 1.38 7.82
N THR A 88 -7.32 2.25 7.46
CA THR A 88 -5.98 1.86 7.02
C THR A 88 -4.94 2.48 7.95
N PHE A 89 -4.10 1.67 8.56
CA PHE A 89 -2.88 2.09 9.25
C PHE A 89 -1.71 1.92 8.29
N VAL A 90 -0.95 3.00 8.06
CA VAL A 90 0.29 2.92 7.28
C VAL A 90 1.44 2.80 8.27
N THR A 91 2.22 1.74 8.12
CA THR A 91 3.36 1.48 8.99
C THR A 91 4.67 1.75 8.25
N PHE A 92 5.67 2.14 9.04
CA PHE A 92 7.06 2.25 8.61
C PHE A 92 7.91 1.41 9.56
N THR A 93 8.73 0.50 9.03
CA THR A 93 9.71 -0.25 9.82
C THR A 93 11.12 0.27 9.56
N THR A 94 11.81 0.64 10.64
CA THR A 94 13.25 0.96 10.61
C THR A 94 14.12 -0.30 10.60
N GLN A 95 13.54 -1.47 10.89
CA GLN A 95 14.23 -2.76 10.99
C GLN A 95 14.07 -3.66 9.75
N GLY A 96 13.48 -3.15 8.66
CA GLY A 96 13.55 -3.77 7.33
C GLY A 96 12.67 -5.01 7.08
N GLU A 97 11.87 -5.45 8.04
CA GLU A 97 11.06 -6.67 7.89
C GLU A 97 9.56 -6.41 7.79
N SER A 98 9.05 -6.49 6.56
CA SER A 98 7.63 -6.70 6.26
C SER A 98 7.17 -8.07 6.80
N PRO A 99 5.94 -8.19 7.33
CA PRO A 99 5.38 -9.48 7.73
C PRO A 99 5.01 -10.37 6.53
N LEU A 100 5.14 -9.84 5.32
CA LEU A 100 4.76 -10.46 4.07
C LEU A 100 5.96 -11.03 3.33
N LYS A 101 5.79 -12.23 2.80
CA LYS A 101 6.61 -12.74 1.69
C LYS A 101 5.79 -12.64 0.42
N CYS A 102 6.33 -12.00 -0.60
CA CYS A 102 5.64 -11.74 -1.85
C CYS A 102 6.35 -12.43 -3.00
N SER A 103 5.58 -12.95 -3.94
CA SER A 103 6.05 -13.45 -5.23
C SER A 103 5.05 -12.96 -6.28
N THR A 104 5.56 -12.35 -7.35
CA THR A 104 4.74 -11.85 -8.48
C THR A 104 3.53 -10.99 -8.06
N GLY A 105 3.68 -10.17 -7.01
CA GLY A 105 2.65 -9.27 -6.50
C GLY A 105 1.60 -9.90 -5.58
N THR A 106 1.61 -11.23 -5.43
CA THR A 106 0.80 -11.96 -4.45
C THR A 106 1.62 -12.17 -3.19
N CYS A 107 1.08 -11.82 -2.03
CA CYS A 107 1.78 -11.97 -0.76
C CYS A 107 1.08 -12.99 0.14
N ARG A 108 1.90 -13.67 0.93
CA ARG A 108 1.48 -14.50 2.06
C ARG A 108 2.00 -13.91 3.36
N LEU A 109 1.18 -14.00 4.40
CA LEU A 109 1.60 -13.69 5.77
C LEU A 109 2.48 -14.81 6.29
N ASP A 110 3.78 -14.55 6.40
CA ASP A 110 4.78 -15.56 6.79
C ASP A 110 5.33 -15.35 8.21
N ALA A 111 5.30 -14.11 8.70
CA ALA A 111 5.81 -13.80 10.03
C ALA A 111 4.90 -14.38 11.13
N GLY A 112 5.50 -15.12 12.07
CA GLY A 112 4.82 -15.55 13.31
C GLY A 112 4.61 -14.41 14.30
N SER A 113 5.53 -13.43 14.28
CA SER A 113 5.43 -12.17 15.03
C SER A 113 5.96 -11.02 14.19
N TRP A 114 5.36 -9.84 14.33
CA TRP A 114 5.79 -8.62 13.66
C TRP A 114 5.39 -7.39 14.48
N GLN A 115 6.18 -6.32 14.38
CA GLN A 115 5.88 -5.03 14.99
C GLN A 115 6.39 -3.91 14.08
N SER A 116 5.64 -2.82 13.98
CA SER A 116 6.03 -1.67 13.17
C SER A 116 5.37 -0.40 13.69
N LYS A 117 6.09 0.73 13.64
CA LYS A 117 5.51 2.03 13.97
C LYS A 117 4.50 2.46 12.91
N VAL A 118 3.41 3.09 13.36
CA VAL A 118 2.41 3.68 12.49
C VAL A 118 2.79 5.13 12.20
N SER A 119 2.84 5.50 10.91
CA SER A 119 3.10 6.87 10.47
C SER A 119 1.82 7.65 10.20
N SER A 120 0.76 6.97 9.75
CA SER A 120 -0.52 7.61 9.46
C SER A 120 -1.70 6.64 9.53
N VAL A 121 -2.89 7.21 9.65
CA VAL A 121 -4.17 6.52 9.57
C VAL A 121 -5.01 7.15 8.46
N ALA A 122 -5.77 6.34 7.73
CA ALA A 122 -6.69 6.80 6.70
C ALA A 122 -8.02 6.05 6.72
N GLU A 123 -9.08 6.77 6.39
CA GLU A 123 -10.44 6.25 6.27
C GLU A 123 -11.00 6.48 4.88
N ALA A 124 -11.72 5.50 4.37
CA ALA A 124 -12.46 5.63 3.13
C ALA A 124 -13.78 4.86 3.19
N SER A 125 -14.77 5.33 2.42
CA SER A 125 -16.09 4.73 2.30
C SER A 125 -16.44 4.51 0.84
N PHE A 126 -17.18 3.44 0.58
CA PHE A 126 -17.49 2.95 -0.77
C PHE A 126 -18.95 2.57 -0.83
N ASN A 127 -19.60 2.90 -1.94
CA ASN A 127 -20.98 2.52 -2.21
C ASN A 127 -21.07 1.02 -2.57
N PRO A 128 -22.29 0.49 -2.78
CA PRO A 128 -22.49 -0.92 -3.14
C PRO A 128 -21.77 -1.37 -4.41
N ASN A 129 -21.45 -0.44 -5.32
CA ASN A 129 -20.73 -0.71 -6.56
C ASN A 129 -19.20 -0.65 -6.37
N GLY A 130 -18.71 -0.46 -5.15
CA GLY A 130 -17.29 -0.34 -4.84
C GLY A 130 -16.68 1.01 -5.26
N ILE A 131 -17.50 2.02 -5.52
CA ILE A 131 -17.05 3.37 -5.87
C ILE A 131 -16.90 4.18 -4.59
N ALA A 132 -15.78 4.89 -4.45
CA ALA A 132 -15.55 5.77 -3.30
C ALA A 132 -16.65 6.84 -3.20
N THR A 133 -17.25 6.99 -2.02
CA THR A 133 -18.35 7.97 -1.79
C THR A 133 -17.85 9.36 -1.43
N GLY A 134 -16.54 9.57 -1.43
CA GLY A 134 -15.87 10.81 -1.10
C GLY A 134 -14.36 10.64 -1.06
N LEU A 135 -13.64 11.73 -0.83
CA LEU A 135 -12.20 11.68 -0.67
C LEU A 135 -11.84 10.90 0.61
N PRO A 136 -10.82 10.02 0.55
CA PRO A 136 -10.26 9.42 1.75
C PRO A 136 -9.79 10.51 2.72
N LYS A 137 -10.12 10.35 3.99
CA LYS A 137 -9.58 11.18 5.06
C LYS A 137 -8.30 10.53 5.56
N ALA A 138 -7.26 11.32 5.82
CA ALA A 138 -6.00 10.80 6.31
C ALA A 138 -5.37 11.76 7.30
N TRP A 139 -4.69 11.19 8.30
CA TRP A 139 -4.08 11.93 9.39
C TRP A 139 -2.71 11.34 9.72
N ALA A 140 -1.74 12.21 10.01
CA ALA A 140 -0.46 11.78 10.55
C ALA A 140 -0.63 11.28 11.98
N ALA A 141 0.02 10.17 12.33
CA ALA A 141 0.02 9.66 13.68
C ALA A 141 1.10 10.38 14.49
N LYS A 142 0.74 10.93 15.66
CA LYS A 142 1.71 11.45 16.65
C LYS A 142 2.57 10.32 17.19
N ASN A 143 1.93 9.20 17.51
CA ASN A 143 2.57 7.92 17.79
C ASN A 143 1.60 6.80 17.41
N GLY A 144 2.13 5.58 17.28
CA GLY A 144 1.30 4.43 16.99
C GLY A 144 2.13 3.21 16.64
N GLU A 145 1.49 2.06 16.66
CA GLU A 145 2.13 0.78 16.43
C GLU A 145 1.13 -0.24 15.92
N CYS A 146 1.59 -1.07 14.99
CA CYS A 146 0.94 -2.31 14.64
C CYS A 146 1.80 -3.48 15.11
N SER A 147 1.15 -4.55 15.57
CA SER A 147 1.78 -5.80 15.95
C SER A 147 0.97 -6.99 15.45
N LEU A 148 1.67 -8.05 15.11
CA LEU A 148 1.13 -9.37 14.84
C LEU A 148 1.74 -10.32 15.86
N LYS A 149 0.90 -11.06 16.59
CA LYS A 149 1.35 -12.15 17.47
C LYS A 149 0.25 -13.18 17.58
N ASN A 150 0.60 -14.47 17.50
CA ASN A 150 -0.35 -15.58 17.63
C ASN A 150 -1.57 -15.43 16.71
N ARG A 151 -1.35 -15.05 15.43
CA ARG A 151 -2.41 -14.80 14.44
C ARG A 151 -3.41 -13.69 14.81
N VAL A 152 -3.07 -12.84 15.78
CA VAL A 152 -3.85 -11.65 16.13
C VAL A 152 -3.07 -10.41 15.69
N LEU A 153 -3.68 -9.61 14.83
CA LEU A 153 -3.16 -8.31 14.43
C LEU A 153 -3.80 -7.22 15.30
N ARG A 154 -2.97 -6.35 15.87
CA ARG A 154 -3.40 -5.18 16.65
C ARG A 154 -2.72 -3.94 16.13
N CYS A 155 -3.49 -2.89 15.87
CA CYS A 155 -2.96 -1.58 15.53
C CYS A 155 -3.54 -0.52 16.46
N SER A 156 -2.72 0.47 16.81
CA SER A 156 -3.15 1.68 17.48
C SER A 156 -2.41 2.89 16.94
N ALA A 157 -3.08 4.04 16.93
CA ALA A 157 -2.47 5.32 16.59
C ALA A 157 -3.16 6.46 17.33
N LEU A 158 -2.36 7.39 17.84
CA LEU A 158 -2.80 8.64 18.45
C LEU A 158 -2.66 9.75 17.41
N HIS A 159 -3.75 10.44 17.11
CA HIS A 159 -3.72 11.66 16.30
C HIS A 159 -3.32 12.87 17.15
N PHE A 160 -2.84 13.94 16.50
CA PHE A 160 -2.37 15.14 17.19
C PHE A 160 -3.47 15.87 17.99
N ASN A 161 -4.74 15.70 17.62
CA ASN A 161 -5.88 16.24 18.36
C ASN A 161 -6.33 15.38 19.57
N GLY A 162 -5.66 14.25 19.83
CA GLY A 162 -5.98 13.34 20.94
C GLY A 162 -6.90 12.18 20.57
N GLU A 163 -7.46 12.11 19.36
CA GLU A 163 -8.24 10.97 18.88
C GLU A 163 -7.40 9.70 18.82
N ILE A 164 -8.00 8.57 19.20
CA ILE A 164 -7.32 7.28 19.23
C ILE A 164 -7.98 6.34 18.23
N TYR A 165 -7.18 5.89 17.27
CA TYR A 165 -7.57 4.85 16.32
C TYR A 165 -7.04 3.52 16.83
N LYS A 166 -7.89 2.50 16.85
CA LYS A 166 -7.52 1.13 17.24
C LYS A 166 -8.10 0.13 16.27
N ALA A 167 -7.43 -0.98 16.07
CA ALA A 167 -7.98 -2.12 15.37
C ALA A 167 -7.43 -3.43 15.92
N GLU A 168 -8.28 -4.46 15.88
CA GLU A 168 -7.91 -5.82 16.22
C GLU A 168 -8.55 -6.79 15.22
N ALA A 169 -7.78 -7.75 14.72
CA ALA A 169 -8.24 -8.77 13.77
C ALA A 169 -7.65 -10.14 14.13
N TYR A 170 -8.51 -11.16 14.16
CA TYR A 170 -8.17 -12.56 14.42
C TYR A 170 -8.19 -13.36 13.12
N LEU A 171 -7.05 -13.95 12.78
CA LEU A 171 -6.81 -14.73 11.55
C LEU A 171 -7.14 -16.22 11.75
#